data_AF-A0A511D8C5-F1
#
_entry.id   AF-A0A511D8C5-F1
#
_cell.length_a   1.000
_cell.length_b   1.000
_cell.length_c   1.000
_cell.angle_alpha   90.00
_cell.angle_beta   90.00
_cell.angle_gamma   90.00
#
_symmetry.space_group_name_H-M   'P 1'
#
loop_
_entity.id
_entity.type
_entity.pdbx_description
1 polymer ?
#
loop_
_entity_poly.entity_id
_entity_poly.type
_entity_poly.pdbx_seq_one_letter_code
_entity_poly.pdbx_strand_id
1 'polypeptide(L)'
;MIVASVPRRRLVAGDVDLPDLIRRAVGTVLVDDLDIPAKAQAVLGVIHRTLTKDPAQALFMFVAREEARRHEELAETAGDRVFAGLFAEIVDEAVAAGEIDAADAEATCGALMVIALGLAGLGSDITVAAHRTVTEGCKLLIADTPGFTPVGPE
;
A
#
# COMPACT_ATOMS: atom_id res chain seq x y z
N MET A 1 -10.56 42.34 -19.03
CA MET A 1 -10.45 40.86 -19.16
C MET A 1 -9.03 40.49 -18.74
N ILE A 2 -8.83 40.17 -17.46
CA ILE A 2 -7.49 39.93 -16.89
C ILE A 2 -7.29 38.42 -16.82
N VAL A 3 -6.40 37.89 -17.66
CA VAL A 3 -5.92 36.52 -17.56
C VAL A 3 -4.90 36.50 -16.41
N ALA A 4 -5.34 36.10 -15.22
CA ALA A 4 -4.45 35.91 -14.09
C ALA A 4 -3.54 34.71 -14.40
N SER A 5 -2.25 34.97 -14.58
CA SER A 5 -1.21 33.96 -14.72
C SER A 5 -1.12 33.15 -13.42
N VAL A 6 -1.62 31.91 -13.45
CA VAL A 6 -1.39 30.93 -12.37
C VAL A 6 0.12 30.70 -12.27
N PRO A 7 0.75 30.89 -11.10
CA PRO A 7 2.17 30.62 -10.96
C PRO A 7 2.40 29.11 -11.13
N ARG A 8 3.14 28.74 -12.19
CA ARG A 8 3.67 27.38 -12.36
C ARG A 8 4.64 27.12 -11.21
N ARG A 9 4.15 26.53 -10.11
CA ARG A 9 5.04 25.82 -9.18
C ARG A 9 5.76 24.77 -10.02
N ARG A 10 7.08 24.91 -10.18
CA ARG A 10 7.93 23.80 -10.56
C ARG A 10 7.68 22.71 -9.51
N LEU A 11 7.06 21.61 -9.91
CA LEU A 11 7.21 20.34 -9.20
C LEU A 11 8.69 19.99 -9.32
N VAL A 12 9.47 20.40 -8.32
CA VAL A 12 10.83 19.91 -8.17
C VAL A 12 10.64 18.47 -7.71
N ALA A 13 10.94 17.52 -8.60
CA ALA A 13 11.14 16.12 -8.24
C ALA A 13 12.37 16.09 -7.32
N GLY A 14 12.16 16.28 -6.02
CA GLY A 14 13.21 16.36 -5.03
C GLY A 14 12.61 16.23 -3.64
N ASP A 15 13.13 15.26 -2.90
CA ASP A 15 13.04 15.08 -1.45
C ASP A 15 11.85 14.32 -0.86
N VAL A 16 11.24 13.40 -1.61
CA VAL A 16 10.52 12.27 -0.96
C VAL A 16 11.25 10.99 -1.30
N ASP A 17 12.11 10.56 -0.37
CA ASP A 17 12.67 9.21 -0.37
C ASP A 17 11.51 8.23 -0.16
N LEU A 18 11.06 7.62 -1.25
CA LEU A 18 9.91 6.73 -1.30
C LEU A 18 10.11 5.52 -0.38
N PRO A 19 11.28 4.85 -0.37
CA PRO A 19 11.66 3.92 0.69
C PRO A 19 11.52 4.49 2.10
N ASP A 20 11.90 5.73 2.38
CA ASP A 20 11.79 6.32 3.73
C ASP A 20 10.35 6.70 4.10
N LEU A 21 9.53 7.16 3.15
CA LEU A 21 8.10 7.41 3.36
C LEU A 21 7.35 6.11 3.64
N ILE A 22 7.63 5.08 2.83
CA ILE A 22 7.13 3.72 3.04
C ILE A 22 7.64 3.22 4.38
N ARG A 23 8.94 3.25 4.66
CA ARG A 23 9.55 2.79 5.92
C ARG A 23 9.05 3.54 7.15
N ARG A 24 8.73 4.84 7.08
CA ARG A 24 8.11 5.59 8.19
C ARG A 24 6.66 5.21 8.40
N ALA A 25 5.91 5.05 7.31
CA ALA A 25 4.53 4.61 7.38
C ALA A 25 4.41 3.12 7.76
N VAL A 26 5.43 2.33 7.42
CA VAL A 26 5.63 0.92 7.76
C VAL A 26 6.19 0.74 9.16
N GLY A 27 7.04 1.64 9.67
CA GLY A 27 7.53 1.60 11.05
C GLY A 27 6.41 1.80 12.07
N THR A 28 5.28 2.37 11.67
CA THR A 28 4.02 2.37 12.43
C THR A 28 3.14 1.14 12.19
N VAL A 29 3.43 0.32 11.18
CA VAL A 29 2.71 -0.92 10.83
C VAL A 29 3.40 -2.14 11.44
N LEU A 30 4.74 -2.22 11.39
CA LEU A 30 5.57 -3.28 11.98
C LEU A 30 5.77 -3.06 13.48
N VAL A 31 4.73 -2.66 14.20
CA VAL A 31 4.75 -2.68 15.65
C VAL A 31 4.62 -4.16 16.05
N ASP A 32 5.61 -4.68 16.77
CA ASP A 32 5.75 -6.11 17.08
C ASP A 32 4.50 -6.75 17.70
N ASP A 33 3.63 -5.95 18.33
CA ASP A 33 2.44 -6.40 19.05
C ASP A 33 1.14 -6.45 18.20
N LEU A 34 1.19 -6.12 16.90
CA LEU A 34 0.02 -6.14 16.03
C LEU A 34 -0.15 -7.47 15.29
N ASP A 35 -1.38 -8.00 15.29
CA ASP A 35 -1.77 -9.12 14.44
C ASP A 35 -1.84 -8.72 12.96
N ILE A 36 -1.88 -9.70 12.05
CA ILE A 36 -1.91 -9.45 10.61
C ILE A 36 -3.11 -8.63 10.17
N PRO A 37 -4.35 -8.88 10.64
CA PRO A 37 -5.45 -7.99 10.34
C PRO A 37 -5.10 -6.54 10.66
N ALA A 38 -4.56 -6.25 11.84
CA ALA A 38 -4.19 -4.89 12.22
C ALA A 38 -3.05 -4.33 11.33
N LYS A 39 -2.02 -5.12 11.03
CA LYS A 39 -0.92 -4.72 10.12
C LYS A 39 -1.45 -4.39 8.72
N ALA A 40 -2.27 -5.27 8.15
CA ALA A 40 -2.89 -5.08 6.85
C ALA A 40 -3.80 -3.83 6.83
N GLN A 41 -4.65 -3.66 7.84
CA GLN A 41 -5.51 -2.48 7.98
C GLN A 41 -4.69 -1.18 8.09
N ALA A 42 -3.55 -1.22 8.79
CA ALA A 42 -2.65 -0.09 8.92
C ALA A 42 -2.01 0.28 7.57
N VAL A 43 -1.57 -0.71 6.78
CA VAL A 43 -1.10 -0.51 5.40
C VAL A 43 -2.17 0.15 4.54
N LEU A 44 -3.41 -0.36 4.55
CA LEU A 44 -4.50 0.23 3.78
C LEU A 44 -4.81 1.67 4.22
N GLY A 45 -4.74 1.95 5.51
CA GLY A 45 -4.89 3.30 6.06
C GLY A 45 -3.79 4.25 5.60
N VAL A 46 -2.54 3.80 5.55
CA VAL A 46 -1.41 4.56 5.00
C VAL A 46 -1.65 4.87 3.52
N ILE A 47 -2.00 3.86 2.72
CA ILE A 47 -2.27 4.01 1.29
C ILE A 47 -3.34 5.09 1.09
N HIS A 48 -4.50 4.96 1.74
CA HIS A 48 -5.57 5.96 1.65
C HIS A 48 -5.10 7.38 2.04
N ARG A 49 -4.39 7.54 3.16
CA ARG A 49 -3.89 8.86 3.60
C ARG A 49 -2.91 9.47 2.60
N THR A 50 -2.02 8.66 2.03
CA THR A 50 -1.04 9.14 1.04
C THR A 50 -1.74 9.60 -0.23
N LEU A 51 -2.67 8.79 -0.75
CA LEU A 51 -3.40 9.11 -1.99
C LEU A 51 -4.30 10.34 -1.84
N THR A 52 -4.88 10.54 -0.65
CA THR A 52 -5.77 11.69 -0.40
C THR A 52 -5.02 12.99 -0.12
N LYS A 53 -3.79 12.91 0.42
CA LYS A 53 -2.96 14.07 0.72
C LYS A 53 -2.31 14.65 -0.53
N ASP A 54 -1.88 13.79 -1.47
CA ASP A 54 -1.32 14.21 -2.76
C ASP A 54 -1.77 13.26 -3.89
N PRO A 55 -2.97 13.48 -4.46
CA PRO A 55 -3.50 12.65 -5.55
C PRO A 55 -2.64 12.68 -6.82
N ALA A 56 -1.90 13.76 -7.04
CA ALA A 56 -1.04 13.89 -8.21
C ALA A 56 0.22 13.04 -8.07
N GLN A 57 0.83 13.04 -6.89
CA GLN A 57 1.95 12.15 -6.58
C GLN A 57 1.54 10.68 -6.65
N ALA A 58 0.36 10.35 -6.10
CA ALA A 58 -0.22 9.02 -6.19
C ALA A 58 -0.38 8.51 -7.62
N LEU A 59 -1.02 9.31 -8.48
CA LEU A 59 -1.19 8.99 -9.89
C LEU A 59 0.15 8.87 -10.61
N PHE A 60 1.10 9.76 -10.32
CA PHE A 60 2.45 9.68 -10.86
C PHE A 60 3.15 8.37 -10.48
N MET A 61 3.04 7.93 -9.23
CA MET A 61 3.62 6.65 -8.77
C MET A 61 3.00 5.45 -9.49
N PHE A 62 1.69 5.48 -9.72
CA PHE A 62 1.01 4.42 -10.45
C PHE A 62 1.44 4.37 -11.92
N VAL A 63 1.46 5.52 -12.59
CA VAL A 63 1.92 5.62 -13.99
C VAL A 63 3.39 5.23 -14.11
N ALA A 64 4.26 5.71 -13.22
CA ALA A 64 5.68 5.36 -13.23
C ALA A 64 5.90 3.84 -13.08
N ARG A 65 5.11 3.18 -12.23
CA ARG A 65 5.11 1.72 -12.07
C ARG A 65 4.66 1.01 -13.36
N GLU A 66 3.56 1.45 -13.97
CA GLU A 66 3.06 0.87 -15.21
C GLU A 66 4.04 1.03 -16.37
N GLU A 67 4.67 2.21 -16.49
CA GLU A 67 5.71 2.46 -17.49
C GLU A 67 6.96 1.63 -17.21
N ALA A 68 7.34 1.44 -15.94
CA ALA A 68 8.44 0.56 -15.56
C ALA A 68 8.23 -0.92 -15.92
N ARG A 69 6.98 -1.37 -16.03
CA ARG A 69 6.67 -2.72 -16.54
C ARG A 69 6.77 -2.84 -18.06
N ARG A 70 6.60 -1.72 -18.77
CA ARG A 70 6.66 -1.65 -20.24
C ARG A 70 8.07 -1.40 -20.77
N HIS A 71 8.93 -0.83 -19.93
CA HIS A 71 10.26 -0.36 -20.29
C HIS A 71 11.32 -0.92 -19.33
N GLU A 72 12.21 -1.78 -19.83
CA GLU A 72 13.25 -2.44 -19.03
C GLU A 72 14.19 -1.42 -18.37
N GLU A 73 14.47 -0.29 -19.04
CA GLU A 73 15.29 0.80 -18.50
C GLU A 73 14.68 1.48 -17.26
N LEU A 74 13.39 1.29 -17.01
CA LEU A 74 12.66 1.86 -15.87
C LEU A 74 12.41 0.83 -14.76
N ALA A 75 12.84 -0.43 -14.91
CA ALA A 75 12.53 -1.51 -13.97
C ALA A 75 13.00 -1.23 -12.52
N GLU A 76 14.10 -0.51 -12.35
CA GLU A 76 14.61 -0.12 -11.02
C GLU A 76 13.71 0.91 -10.33
N THR A 77 13.01 1.74 -11.10
CA THR A 77 12.05 2.76 -10.62
C THR A 77 10.70 2.19 -10.22
N ALA A 78 10.37 0.95 -10.60
CA ALA A 78 9.09 0.32 -10.27
C ALA A 78 8.86 0.18 -8.76
N GLY A 79 9.95 0.12 -7.97
CA GLY A 79 9.88 -0.11 -6.52
C GLY A 79 9.29 -1.47 -6.12
N ASP A 80 9.10 -2.37 -7.09
CA ASP A 80 8.44 -3.67 -6.92
C ASP A 80 9.08 -4.52 -5.82
N ARG A 81 10.41 -4.51 -5.74
CA ARG A 81 11.14 -5.26 -4.71
C ARG A 81 10.93 -4.71 -3.31
N VAL A 82 10.79 -3.40 -3.15
CA VAL A 82 10.56 -2.77 -1.83
C VAL A 82 9.14 -3.05 -1.35
N PHE A 83 8.15 -2.91 -2.24
CA PHE A 83 6.76 -3.22 -1.91
C PHE A 83 6.53 -4.70 -1.68
N ALA A 84 7.08 -5.58 -2.52
CA ALA A 84 6.99 -7.03 -2.33
C ALA A 84 7.73 -7.48 -1.05
N GLY A 85 8.89 -6.89 -0.76
CA GLY A 85 9.64 -7.16 0.48
C GLY A 85 8.82 -6.83 1.72
N LEU A 86 8.15 -5.67 1.74
CA LEU A 86 7.27 -5.30 2.85
C LEU A 86 6.16 -6.32 3.12
N PHE A 87 5.44 -6.75 2.07
CA PHE A 87 4.35 -7.71 2.26
C PHE A 87 4.86 -9.09 2.64
N ALA A 88 6.03 -9.49 2.12
CA ALA A 88 6.70 -10.72 2.54
C ALA A 88 7.09 -10.64 4.03
N GLU A 89 7.69 -9.54 4.50
CA GLU A 89 8.04 -9.34 5.91
C GLU A 89 6.81 -9.42 6.82
N ILE A 90 5.71 -8.75 6.46
CA ILE A 90 4.46 -8.81 7.22
C ILE A 90 3.96 -10.26 7.34
N VAL A 91 3.98 -11.02 6.24
CA VAL A 91 3.50 -12.41 6.23
C VAL A 91 4.47 -13.37 6.93
N ASP A 92 5.77 -13.18 6.79
CA ASP A 92 6.78 -14.00 7.48
C ASP A 92 6.67 -13.84 9.00
N GLU A 93 6.45 -12.61 9.49
CA GLU A 93 6.15 -12.34 10.90
C GLU A 93 4.86 -13.04 11.35
N ALA A 94 3.82 -13.06 10.51
CA ALA A 94 2.57 -13.78 10.79
C ALA A 94 2.79 -15.26 11.04
N VAL A 95 3.57 -15.88 10.15
CA VAL A 95 3.87 -17.31 10.19
C VAL A 95 4.69 -17.62 11.43
N ALA A 96 5.67 -16.78 11.74
CA ALA A 96 6.47 -16.91 12.96
C ALA A 96 5.62 -16.77 14.23
N ALA A 97 4.59 -15.91 14.22
CA ALA A 97 3.65 -15.73 15.31
C ALA A 97 2.55 -16.82 15.39
N GLY A 98 2.44 -17.70 14.39
CA GLY A 98 1.40 -18.73 14.31
C GLY A 98 0.02 -18.20 13.89
N GLU A 99 -0.04 -16.97 13.38
CA GLU A 99 -1.29 -16.35 12.91
C GLU A 99 -1.71 -16.86 11.53
N ILE A 100 -0.74 -17.31 10.73
CA ILE A 100 -0.93 -17.83 9.37
C ILE A 100 -0.17 -19.15 9.24
N ASP A 101 -0.79 -20.16 8.61
CA ASP A 101 -0.09 -21.39 8.25
C ASP A 101 0.96 -21.08 7.17
N ALA A 102 2.17 -21.62 7.32
CA ALA A 102 3.23 -21.49 6.32
C ALA A 102 2.78 -21.93 4.91
N ALA A 103 1.83 -22.87 4.82
CA ALA A 103 1.24 -23.30 3.55
C ALA A 103 0.42 -22.20 2.84
N ASP A 104 -0.13 -21.24 3.60
CA ASP A 104 -0.99 -20.16 3.11
C ASP A 104 -0.22 -18.84 2.88
N ALA A 105 1.04 -18.76 3.32
CA ALA A 105 1.85 -17.54 3.29
C ALA A 105 1.91 -16.87 1.89
N GLU A 106 2.20 -17.64 0.84
CA GLU A 106 2.30 -17.11 -0.52
C GLU A 106 0.96 -16.52 -0.99
N ALA A 107 -0.15 -17.22 -0.71
CA ALA A 107 -1.48 -16.78 -1.09
C ALA A 107 -1.89 -15.51 -0.34
N THR A 108 -1.62 -15.44 0.97
CA THR A 108 -1.88 -14.25 1.81
C THR A 108 -1.08 -13.05 1.33
N CYS A 109 0.22 -13.23 1.05
CA CYS A 109 1.08 -12.18 0.53
C CYS A 109 0.55 -11.64 -0.81
N GLY A 110 0.20 -12.53 -1.74
CA GLY A 110 -0.41 -12.16 -3.01
C GLY A 110 -1.74 -11.40 -2.85
N ALA A 111 -2.61 -11.85 -1.95
CA ALA A 111 -3.88 -11.17 -1.67
C ALA A 111 -3.67 -9.74 -1.14
N LEU A 112 -2.76 -9.56 -0.18
CA LEU A 112 -2.42 -8.24 0.37
C LEU A 112 -1.89 -7.30 -0.72
N MET A 113 -0.99 -7.78 -1.57
CA MET A 113 -0.46 -7.02 -2.69
C MET A 113 -1.56 -6.59 -3.65
N VAL A 114 -2.47 -7.49 -4.03
CA VAL A 114 -3.58 -7.18 -4.94
C VAL A 114 -4.52 -6.13 -4.35
N ILE A 115 -4.91 -6.29 -3.07
CA ILE A 115 -5.80 -5.33 -2.40
C ILE A 115 -5.13 -3.95 -2.32
N ALA A 116 -3.87 -3.90 -1.88
CA ALA A 116 -3.12 -2.66 -1.74
C ALA A 116 -2.94 -1.92 -3.09
N LEU A 117 -2.55 -2.65 -4.13
CA LEU A 117 -2.37 -2.08 -5.48
C LEU A 117 -3.69 -1.65 -6.10
N GLY A 118 -4.75 -2.46 -5.94
CA GLY A 118 -6.09 -2.12 -6.42
C GLY A 118 -6.61 -0.85 -5.76
N LEU A 119 -6.44 -0.73 -4.44
CA LEU A 119 -6.82 0.47 -3.70
C LEU A 119 -6.01 1.70 -4.18
N ALA A 120 -4.70 1.54 -4.37
CA ALA A 120 -3.85 2.59 -4.91
C ALA A 120 -4.28 3.06 -6.31
N GLY A 121 -4.62 2.14 -7.21
CA GLY A 121 -5.10 2.46 -8.55
C GLY A 121 -6.43 3.23 -8.55
N LEU A 122 -7.34 2.89 -7.64
CA LEU A 122 -8.61 3.61 -7.52
C LEU A 122 -8.44 5.07 -7.07
N GLY A 123 -7.32 5.43 -6.44
CA GLY A 123 -7.05 6.78 -5.92
C GLY A 123 -7.22 7.92 -6.91
N SER A 124 -7.00 7.67 -8.21
CA SER A 124 -7.20 8.67 -9.28
C SER A 124 -8.60 8.70 -9.88
N ASP A 125 -9.35 7.59 -9.75
CA ASP A 125 -10.53 7.33 -10.57
C ASP A 125 -11.84 7.55 -9.80
N ILE A 126 -11.78 7.60 -8.47
CA ILE A 126 -12.95 7.79 -7.61
C ILE A 126 -12.76 8.96 -6.65
N THR A 127 -13.86 9.43 -6.07
CA THR A 127 -13.82 10.49 -5.07
C THR A 127 -13.11 10.02 -3.79
N VAL A 128 -12.53 10.95 -3.04
CA VAL A 128 -11.93 10.68 -1.72
C VAL A 128 -12.89 9.95 -0.78
N ALA A 129 -14.18 10.31 -0.81
CA ALA A 129 -15.22 9.67 0.00
C ALA A 129 -15.45 8.21 -0.43
N ALA A 130 -15.55 7.94 -1.74
CA ALA A 130 -15.68 6.59 -2.26
C ALA A 130 -14.44 5.74 -1.95
N HIS A 131 -13.25 6.31 -2.09
CA HIS A 131 -12.00 5.63 -1.74
C HIS A 131 -11.95 5.25 -0.26
N ARG A 132 -12.40 6.14 0.64
CA ARG A 132 -12.53 5.83 2.06
C ARG A 132 -13.47 4.66 2.29
N THR A 133 -14.66 4.67 1.67
CA THR A 133 -15.62 3.56 1.77
C THR A 133 -15.02 2.22 1.33
N VAL A 134 -14.31 2.20 0.19
CA VAL A 134 -13.63 0.97 -0.28
C VAL A 134 -12.53 0.56 0.68
N THR A 135 -11.74 1.50 1.20
CA THR A 135 -10.69 1.22 2.20
C THR A 135 -11.27 0.53 3.42
N GLU A 136 -12.33 1.09 4.01
CA GLU A 136 -12.99 0.48 5.18
C GLU A 136 -13.63 -0.86 4.85
N GLY A 137 -14.20 -1.02 3.65
CA GLY A 137 -14.70 -2.32 3.17
C GLY A 137 -13.60 -3.39 3.09
N CYS A 138 -12.43 -3.06 2.54
CA CYS A 138 -11.30 -3.98 2.50
C CYS A 138 -10.82 -4.38 3.91
N LYS A 139 -10.80 -3.44 4.86
CA LYS A 139 -10.43 -3.73 6.26
C LYS A 139 -11.39 -4.73 6.92
N LEU A 140 -12.69 -4.55 6.71
CA LEU A 140 -13.72 -5.46 7.22
C LEU A 140 -13.55 -6.86 6.60
N LEU A 141 -13.36 -6.93 5.28
CA LEU A 141 -13.14 -8.21 4.60
C LEU A 141 -11.91 -8.94 5.15
N ILE A 142 -10.80 -8.23 5.37
CA ILE A 142 -9.59 -8.83 5.94
C ILE A 142 -9.84 -9.35 7.36
N ALA A 143 -10.58 -8.61 8.19
CA ALA A 143 -10.91 -9.06 9.54
C ALA A 143 -11.77 -10.34 9.57
N ASP A 144 -12.61 -10.54 8.56
CA ASP A 144 -13.53 -11.68 8.45
C ASP A 144 -13.00 -12.83 7.57
N THR A 145 -11.78 -12.73 7.01
CA THR A 145 -11.25 -13.73 6.06
C THR A 145 -10.53 -14.88 6.78
N PRO A 146 -10.92 -16.15 6.54
CA PRO A 146 -10.16 -17.32 7.00
C PRO A 146 -8.73 -17.28 6.44
N GLY A 147 -7.72 -17.37 7.29
CA GLY A 147 -6.31 -17.17 6.93
C GLY A 147 -5.74 -15.79 7.30
N PHE A 148 -6.59 -14.88 7.80
CA PHE A 148 -6.20 -13.65 8.49
C PHE A 148 -6.64 -13.66 9.96
N THR A 149 -7.53 -14.55 10.36
CA THR A 149 -7.93 -14.75 11.76
C THR A 149 -6.87 -15.58 12.50
N PRO A 150 -6.40 -15.15 13.70
CA PRO A 150 -5.43 -15.91 14.48
C PRO A 150 -5.92 -17.35 14.71
N VAL A 151 -5.06 -18.33 14.43
CA VAL A 151 -5.33 -19.72 14.81
C VAL A 151 -5.24 -19.77 16.34
N GLY A 152 -6.38 -19.92 17.01
CA GLY A 152 -6.42 -19.99 18.47
C GLY A 152 -5.55 -21.15 19.01
N PRO A 153 -5.00 -21.04 20.23
CA PRO A 153 -4.19 -22.11 20.79
C PRO A 153 -5.03 -23.38 20.97
N GLU A 154 -4.59 -24.49 20.36
CA GLU A 154 -5.10 -25.84 20.64
C GLU A 154 -4.74 -26.31 22.06
#